data_AF-A0A920R8K6-F1
#
_entry.id   AF-A0A920R8K6-F1
#
_cell.length_a   1.000
_cell.length_b   1.000
_cell.length_c   1.000
_cell.angle_alpha   90.00
_cell.angle_beta   90.00
_cell.angle_gamma   90.00
#
_symmetry.space_group_name_H-M   'P 1'
#
loop_
_entity.id
_entity.type
_entity.pdbx_description
1 polymer ?
#
loop_
_entity_poly.entity_id
_entity_poly.type
_entity_poly.pdbx_seq_one_letter_code
_entity_poly.pdbx_strand_id
1 'polypeptide(L)'
;MIRERGSFRSYAYEVTPLMVDGVIYTTTSRGQIAAIDPTSGETLWSFDPVLYVDGRPAVHGFMTRGLAYWTDGEQERLLYAGGRTYLLSIDPATGRLDPEFGRGGRVDLKRGLGRTIDSSLYAVSSPPIVVGDVVIVGSAMTEGTDFREAPPGHVRGFNVHTGEMQWIFHTIPQPGEFGAGHLARGCLEFHWWCKCLDHDERR
;
A
#
# COMPACT_ATOMS: atom_id res chain seq x y z
N MET A 1 0.73 -6.51 -26.67
CA MET A 1 -0.48 -6.85 -25.88
C MET A 1 -1.01 -5.69 -25.00
N ILE A 2 -0.80 -4.41 -25.36
CA ILE A 2 -1.30 -3.24 -24.58
C ILE A 2 -2.39 -2.45 -25.34
N ARG A 3 -2.83 -2.93 -26.51
CA ARG A 3 -3.64 -2.15 -27.46
C ARG A 3 -5.16 -2.31 -27.35
N GLU A 4 -5.67 -3.24 -26.53
CA GLU A 4 -7.09 -3.66 -26.63
C GLU A 4 -7.93 -3.51 -25.35
N ARG A 5 -7.39 -2.99 -24.24
CA ARG A 5 -8.22 -2.69 -23.06
C ARG A 5 -8.33 -1.18 -22.86
N GLY A 6 -9.42 -0.63 -23.39
CA GLY A 6 -9.79 0.78 -23.28
C GLY A 6 -10.00 1.22 -21.83
N SER A 7 -8.92 1.61 -21.16
CA SER A 7 -8.83 2.65 -20.11
C SER A 7 -7.57 2.43 -19.25
N PHE A 8 -6.39 2.40 -19.87
CA PHE A 8 -5.11 2.57 -19.16
C PHE A 8 -4.81 4.05 -18.96
N ARG A 9 -5.73 4.79 -18.34
CA ARG A 9 -5.53 6.19 -18.00
C ARG A 9 -4.78 6.30 -16.68
N SER A 10 -3.59 6.88 -16.76
CA SER A 10 -2.88 7.43 -15.61
C SER A 10 -3.73 8.53 -14.95
N TYR A 11 -3.58 8.73 -13.65
CA TYR A 11 -4.27 9.81 -12.91
C TYR A 11 -3.35 11.04 -12.81
N ALA A 12 -2.59 11.14 -11.73
CA ALA A 12 -1.60 12.18 -11.49
C ALA A 12 -0.21 11.57 -11.27
N TYR A 13 0.83 12.40 -11.42
CA TYR A 13 2.21 12.05 -11.05
C TYR A 13 2.52 12.74 -9.72
N GLU A 14 2.40 12.00 -8.63
CA GLU A 14 2.57 12.52 -7.25
C GLU A 14 3.79 11.92 -6.54
N VAL A 15 4.67 11.25 -7.28
CA VAL A 15 5.86 10.65 -6.70
C VAL A 15 6.79 11.74 -6.17
N THR A 16 7.24 11.56 -4.93
CA THR A 16 8.42 12.22 -4.39
C THR A 16 9.59 11.25 -4.53
N PRO A 17 10.54 11.50 -5.46
CA PRO A 17 11.69 10.60 -5.63
C PRO A 17 12.57 10.54 -4.39
N LEU A 18 13.21 9.40 -4.16
CA LEU A 18 14.26 9.25 -3.16
C LEU A 18 15.62 9.46 -3.82
N MET A 19 16.54 10.14 -3.14
CA MET A 19 17.96 10.18 -3.52
C MET A 19 18.76 9.53 -2.39
N VAL A 20 19.41 8.41 -2.69
CA VAL A 20 20.21 7.64 -1.73
C VAL A 20 21.50 7.23 -2.42
N ASP A 21 22.64 7.49 -1.77
CA ASP A 21 23.98 7.13 -2.25
C ASP A 21 24.27 7.47 -3.72
N GLY A 22 23.82 8.65 -4.13
CA GLY A 22 24.04 9.15 -5.49
C GLY A 22 23.14 8.54 -6.55
N VAL A 23 22.08 7.81 -6.17
CA VAL A 23 21.08 7.24 -7.08
C VAL A 23 19.70 7.84 -6.80
N ILE A 24 18.96 8.22 -7.84
CA ILE A 24 17.56 8.61 -7.74
C ILE A 24 16.68 7.38 -7.95
N TYR A 25 15.81 7.09 -6.98
CA TYR A 25 14.76 6.09 -7.11
C TYR A 25 13.40 6.77 -7.27
N THR A 26 12.67 6.38 -8.31
CA THR A 26 11.36 6.96 -8.63
C THR A 26 10.39 5.92 -9.15
N THR A 27 9.13 6.31 -9.28
CA THR A 27 8.05 5.48 -9.82
C THR A 27 7.32 6.20 -10.94
N THR A 28 7.02 5.51 -12.03
CA THR A 28 6.15 6.04 -13.08
C THR A 28 4.70 6.09 -12.62
N SER A 29 3.84 6.80 -13.33
CA SER A 29 2.40 6.82 -13.04
C SER A 29 1.68 5.49 -13.30
N ARG A 30 2.41 4.47 -13.77
CA ARG A 30 1.95 3.09 -13.90
C ARG A 30 2.49 2.16 -12.80
N GLY A 31 3.22 2.70 -11.83
CA GLY A 31 3.81 1.95 -10.74
C GLY A 31 5.08 1.18 -11.12
N GLN A 32 5.67 1.45 -12.29
CA GLN A 32 6.99 0.92 -12.63
C GLN A 32 8.04 1.68 -11.81
N ILE A 33 9.07 1.00 -11.34
CA ILE A 33 10.09 1.53 -10.44
C ILE A 33 11.39 1.66 -11.23
N ALA A 34 12.14 2.73 -11.02
CA ALA A 34 13.40 2.95 -11.72
C ALA A 34 14.47 3.55 -10.80
N ALA A 35 15.71 3.17 -11.06
CA ALA A 35 16.90 3.84 -10.57
C ALA A 35 17.52 4.67 -11.69
N ILE A 36 17.93 5.89 -11.36
CA ILE A 36 18.40 6.90 -12.32
C ILE A 36 19.68 7.52 -11.78
N ASP A 37 20.68 7.66 -12.63
CA ASP A 37 21.86 8.49 -12.35
C ASP A 37 21.44 9.97 -12.33
N PRO A 38 21.63 10.70 -11.21
CA PRO A 38 21.17 12.08 -11.08
C PRO A 38 21.96 13.08 -11.93
N THR A 39 23.16 12.72 -12.37
CA THR A 39 24.05 13.59 -13.15
C THR A 39 23.74 13.50 -14.64
N SER A 40 23.61 12.28 -15.17
CA SER A 40 23.39 12.02 -16.59
C SER A 40 21.91 11.88 -16.96
N GLY A 41 21.06 11.49 -16.00
CA GLY A 41 19.67 11.09 -16.24
C GLY A 41 19.53 9.68 -16.81
N GLU A 42 20.61 8.90 -16.89
CA GLU A 42 20.58 7.52 -17.38
C GLU A 42 19.77 6.62 -16.44
N THR A 43 18.94 5.74 -17.02
CA THR A 43 18.24 4.71 -16.25
C THR A 43 19.19 3.55 -15.97
N LEU A 44 19.59 3.39 -14.72
CA LEU A 44 20.48 2.31 -14.27
C LEU A 44 19.75 0.96 -14.32
N TRP A 45 18.52 0.93 -13.84
CA TRP A 45 17.62 -0.20 -13.98
C TRP A 45 16.16 0.25 -13.93
N SER A 46 15.27 -0.60 -14.46
CA SER A 46 13.82 -0.43 -14.34
C SER A 46 13.16 -1.76 -14.00
N PHE A 47 12.11 -1.71 -13.20
CA PHE A 47 11.36 -2.86 -12.73
C PHE A 47 9.87 -2.64 -12.94
N ASP A 48 9.22 -3.57 -13.62
CA ASP A 48 7.76 -3.57 -13.81
C ASP A 48 7.12 -4.59 -12.85
N PRO A 49 6.43 -4.15 -11.79
CA PRO A 49 5.71 -5.04 -10.89
C PRO A 49 4.48 -5.70 -11.52
N VAL A 50 4.12 -5.35 -12.77
CA VAL A 50 2.98 -5.85 -13.56
C VAL A 50 1.63 -5.71 -12.84
N LEU A 51 1.47 -4.62 -12.08
CA LEU A 51 0.29 -4.34 -11.23
C LEU A 51 -1.03 -4.37 -11.98
N TYR A 52 -0.99 -4.17 -13.30
CA TYR A 52 -2.16 -4.14 -14.17
C TYR A 52 -2.73 -5.51 -14.53
N VAL A 53 -1.97 -6.59 -14.35
CA VAL A 53 -2.46 -7.95 -14.61
C VAL A 53 -3.63 -8.29 -13.70
N ASP A 54 -3.61 -7.76 -12.47
CA ASP A 54 -4.67 -7.94 -11.47
C ASP A 54 -5.82 -6.93 -11.62
N GLY A 55 -5.83 -6.13 -12.68
CA GLY A 55 -6.83 -5.11 -12.96
C GLY A 55 -6.51 -3.74 -12.34
N ARG A 56 -7.42 -2.78 -12.50
CA ARG A 56 -7.25 -1.42 -12.00
C ARG A 56 -7.39 -1.40 -10.46
N PRO A 57 -6.51 -0.67 -9.73
CA PRO A 57 -6.68 -0.44 -8.29
C PRO A 57 -7.94 0.35 -7.96
N ALA A 58 -8.45 0.13 -6.75
CA ALA A 58 -9.68 0.74 -6.23
C ALA A 58 -9.64 2.28 -6.22
N VAL A 59 -8.49 2.85 -5.87
CA VAL A 59 -8.30 4.29 -5.63
C VAL A 59 -7.12 4.79 -6.46
N HIS A 60 -7.28 5.94 -7.11
CA HIS A 60 -6.24 6.69 -7.85
C HIS A 60 -5.48 5.93 -8.96
N GLY A 61 -5.86 4.70 -9.31
CA GLY A 61 -5.21 3.90 -10.35
C GLY A 61 -3.85 3.36 -9.90
N PHE A 62 -2.87 3.31 -10.81
CA PHE A 62 -1.55 2.72 -10.57
C PHE A 62 -0.51 3.70 -10.02
N MET A 63 -0.93 4.92 -9.70
CA MET A 63 -0.03 5.93 -9.18
C MET A 63 0.44 5.57 -7.76
N THR A 64 1.64 6.05 -7.43
CA THR A 64 2.21 5.99 -6.08
C THR A 64 2.86 7.32 -5.75
N ARG A 65 2.94 7.64 -4.46
CA ARG A 65 3.51 8.90 -3.97
C ARG A 65 5.00 8.81 -3.62
N GLY A 66 5.59 7.61 -3.67
CA GLY A 66 6.99 7.42 -3.31
C GLY A 66 7.36 5.97 -3.10
N LEU A 67 8.59 5.81 -2.64
CA LEU A 67 9.18 4.58 -2.13
C LEU A 67 9.62 4.84 -0.68
N ALA A 68 10.01 3.79 0.04
CA ALA A 68 10.87 3.94 1.22
C ALA A 68 12.18 3.21 0.98
N TYR A 69 13.22 3.65 1.69
CA TYR A 69 14.52 2.99 1.73
C TYR A 69 14.81 2.59 3.18
N TRP A 70 15.43 1.43 3.36
CA TRP A 70 15.87 0.92 4.64
C TRP A 70 17.26 0.32 4.50
N THR A 71 18.07 0.47 5.55
CA THR A 71 19.38 -0.17 5.71
C THR A 71 19.67 -0.40 7.19
N ASP A 72 20.35 -1.50 7.50
CA ASP A 72 20.99 -1.75 8.80
C ASP A 72 22.52 -1.58 8.74
N GLY A 73 23.05 -1.12 7.60
CA GLY A 73 24.48 -0.98 7.31
C GLY A 73 25.11 -2.21 6.65
N GLU A 74 24.43 -3.36 6.62
CA GLU A 74 24.87 -4.58 5.93
C GLU A 74 23.96 -4.93 4.74
N GLN A 75 22.66 -4.71 4.90
CA GLN A 75 21.63 -4.95 3.90
C GLN A 75 20.89 -3.67 3.58
N GLU A 76 20.40 -3.57 2.35
CA GLU A 76 19.63 -2.43 1.86
C GLU A 76 18.37 -2.89 1.14
N ARG A 77 17.29 -2.14 1.28
CA ARG A 77 15.99 -2.47 0.68
C ARG A 77 15.28 -1.21 0.21
N LEU A 78 14.77 -1.27 -1.02
CA LEU A 78 13.71 -0.38 -1.49
C LEU A 78 12.37 -1.04 -1.24
N LEU A 79 11.49 -0.31 -0.57
CA LEU A 79 10.16 -0.76 -0.21
C LEU A 79 9.13 0.02 -1.04
N TYR A 80 8.27 -0.73 -1.71
CA TYR A 80 7.21 -0.17 -2.54
C TYR A 80 5.86 -0.66 -2.04
N ALA A 81 4.98 0.26 -1.66
CA ALA A 81 3.58 -0.03 -1.38
C ALA A 81 2.72 0.66 -2.44
N GLY A 82 2.10 -0.12 -3.31
CA GLY A 82 1.43 0.46 -4.46
C GLY A 82 0.55 -0.51 -5.24
N GLY A 83 -0.33 0.06 -6.06
CA GLY A 83 -1.30 -0.70 -6.86
C GLY A 83 -2.45 -1.24 -6.02
N ARG A 84 -2.93 -2.45 -6.36
CA ARG A 84 -4.02 -3.10 -5.63
C ARG A 84 -3.59 -3.33 -4.18
N THR A 85 -2.73 -4.29 -3.86
CA THR A 85 -2.59 -4.69 -2.45
C THR A 85 -1.20 -5.20 -2.07
N TYR A 86 -0.13 -4.83 -2.77
CA TYR A 86 1.20 -5.40 -2.47
C TYR A 86 2.15 -4.41 -1.80
N LEU A 87 2.84 -4.90 -0.77
CA LEU A 87 4.10 -4.37 -0.29
C LEU A 87 5.22 -5.22 -0.90
N LEU A 88 6.17 -4.58 -1.58
CA LEU A 88 7.30 -5.21 -2.24
C LEU A 88 8.60 -4.82 -1.53
N SER A 89 9.55 -5.75 -1.48
CA SER A 89 10.96 -5.50 -1.13
C SER A 89 11.82 -5.72 -2.36
N ILE A 90 12.68 -4.75 -2.68
CA ILE A 90 13.46 -4.68 -3.90
C ILE A 90 14.91 -4.37 -3.53
N ASP A 91 15.85 -5.09 -4.14
CA ASP A 91 17.27 -4.81 -4.06
C ASP A 91 17.57 -3.48 -4.80
N PRO A 92 18.10 -2.45 -4.11
CA PRO A 92 18.40 -1.14 -4.70
C PRO A 92 19.47 -1.17 -5.79
N ALA A 93 20.38 -2.14 -5.76
CA ALA A 93 21.46 -2.26 -6.74
C ALA A 93 20.99 -2.91 -8.04
N THR A 94 20.10 -3.90 -7.94
CA THR A 94 19.70 -4.72 -9.10
C THR A 94 18.27 -4.47 -9.61
N GLY A 95 17.41 -3.83 -8.80
CA GLY A 95 15.99 -3.67 -9.08
C GLY A 95 15.18 -4.97 -9.01
N ARG A 96 15.77 -6.06 -8.49
CA ARG A 96 15.11 -7.37 -8.37
C ARG A 96 14.35 -7.48 -7.06
N LEU A 97 13.26 -8.23 -7.06
CA LEU A 97 12.53 -8.57 -5.84
C LEU A 97 13.42 -9.37 -4.89
N ASP A 98 13.37 -9.03 -3.61
CA ASP A 98 14.01 -9.78 -2.53
C ASP A 98 13.23 -11.09 -2.29
N PRO A 99 13.76 -12.27 -2.64
CA PRO A 99 13.02 -13.52 -2.55
C PRO A 99 12.62 -13.90 -1.12
N GLU A 100 13.35 -13.41 -0.10
CA GLU A 100 13.14 -13.74 1.31
C GLU A 100 12.02 -12.91 1.95
N PHE A 101 11.55 -11.86 1.27
CA PHE A 101 10.49 -11.01 1.78
C PHE A 101 9.09 -11.52 1.39
N GLY A 102 8.31 -11.93 2.38
CA GLY A 102 6.95 -12.45 2.19
C GLY A 102 6.94 -13.68 1.28
N ARG A 103 6.21 -13.61 0.17
CA ARG A 103 6.15 -14.66 -0.84
C ARG A 103 6.81 -14.20 -2.14
N GLY A 104 8.11 -14.45 -2.27
CA GLY A 104 8.89 -14.10 -3.47
C GLY A 104 9.00 -12.59 -3.67
N GLY A 105 9.27 -11.86 -2.58
CA GLY A 105 9.42 -10.41 -2.54
C GLY A 105 8.14 -9.61 -2.40
N ARG A 106 7.03 -10.26 -2.01
CA ARG A 106 5.70 -9.64 -1.99
C ARG A 106 4.90 -10.05 -0.76
N VAL A 107 4.24 -9.07 -0.16
CA VAL A 107 3.22 -9.25 0.88
C VAL A 107 1.87 -8.79 0.34
N ASP A 108 0.85 -9.66 0.36
CA ASP A 108 -0.53 -9.29 0.06
C ASP A 108 -1.19 -8.62 1.26
N LEU A 109 -1.28 -7.30 1.20
CA LEU A 109 -1.87 -6.40 2.19
C LEU A 109 -3.38 -6.60 2.39
N LYS A 110 -4.08 -7.46 1.63
CA LYS A 110 -5.45 -7.85 2.02
C LYS A 110 -5.48 -8.86 3.15
N ARG A 111 -4.41 -9.63 3.31
CA ARG A 111 -4.34 -10.67 4.33
C ARG A 111 -4.20 -10.03 5.71
N GLY A 112 -4.73 -10.71 6.72
CA GLY A 112 -4.68 -10.23 8.11
C GLY A 112 -5.71 -9.15 8.46
N LEU A 113 -6.65 -8.82 7.57
CA LEU A 113 -7.72 -7.83 7.84
C LEU A 113 -8.98 -8.43 8.48
N GLY A 114 -8.90 -9.64 9.05
CA GLY A 114 -10.00 -10.33 9.73
C GLY A 114 -11.11 -10.89 8.83
N ARG A 115 -11.12 -10.53 7.54
CA ARG A 115 -12.09 -11.02 6.54
C ARG A 115 -11.53 -10.98 5.12
N THR A 116 -12.23 -11.65 4.20
CA THR A 116 -11.92 -11.55 2.77
C THR A 116 -12.26 -10.15 2.26
N ILE A 117 -11.31 -9.53 1.57
CA ILE A 117 -11.45 -8.19 1.00
C ILE A 117 -11.53 -8.28 -0.52
N ASP A 118 -12.57 -7.68 -1.10
CA ASP A 118 -12.62 -7.44 -2.54
C ASP A 118 -11.53 -6.42 -2.91
N SER A 119 -10.59 -6.80 -3.77
CA SER A 119 -9.54 -5.88 -4.21
C SER A 119 -10.04 -4.81 -5.19
N SER A 120 -11.31 -4.80 -5.59
CA SER A 120 -11.95 -3.64 -6.22
C SER A 120 -12.18 -2.47 -5.24
N LEU A 121 -12.08 -2.72 -3.93
CA LEU A 121 -12.40 -1.75 -2.88
C LEU A 121 -11.21 -1.31 -2.04
N TYR A 122 -10.05 -1.98 -2.14
CA TYR A 122 -8.85 -1.70 -1.33
C TYR A 122 -7.66 -1.40 -2.22
N ALA A 123 -6.86 -0.42 -1.81
CA ALA A 123 -5.66 0.06 -2.48
C ALA A 123 -4.60 0.52 -1.46
N VAL A 124 -3.37 0.72 -1.92
CA VAL A 124 -2.36 1.54 -1.23
C VAL A 124 -1.69 2.43 -2.27
N SER A 125 -1.54 3.71 -1.96
CA SER A 125 -0.94 4.70 -2.88
C SER A 125 0.16 5.55 -2.25
N SER A 126 0.22 5.61 -0.92
CA SER A 126 1.30 6.30 -0.19
C SER A 126 2.47 5.35 0.06
N PRO A 127 3.72 5.85 0.05
CA PRO A 127 4.87 5.04 0.44
C PRO A 127 4.70 4.55 1.88
N PRO A 128 5.28 3.39 2.22
CA PRO A 128 5.42 3.01 3.61
C PRO A 128 6.38 3.96 4.32
N ILE A 129 6.39 3.93 5.65
CA ILE A 129 7.46 4.49 6.47
C ILE A 129 8.14 3.34 7.21
N VAL A 130 9.45 3.44 7.42
CA VAL A 130 10.21 2.44 8.17
C VAL A 130 10.72 3.05 9.46
N VAL A 131 10.50 2.36 10.58
CA VAL A 131 10.97 2.76 11.91
C VAL A 131 11.63 1.55 12.55
N GLY A 132 12.96 1.62 12.75
CA GLY A 132 13.75 0.44 13.09
C GLY A 132 13.57 -0.63 12.00
N ASP A 133 13.21 -1.84 12.42
CA ASP A 133 12.99 -2.97 11.51
C ASP A 133 11.51 -3.18 11.14
N VAL A 134 10.68 -2.14 11.29
CA VAL A 134 9.24 -2.20 11.06
C VAL A 134 8.82 -1.31 9.90
N VAL A 135 8.27 -1.92 8.86
CA VAL A 135 7.62 -1.26 7.72
C VAL A 135 6.16 -1.00 8.06
N ILE A 136 5.79 0.27 8.15
CA ILE A 136 4.45 0.71 8.50
C ILE A 136 3.70 1.09 7.22
N VAL A 137 2.56 0.44 7.00
CA VAL A 137 1.74 0.62 5.79
C VAL A 137 0.33 1.03 6.16
N GLY A 138 -0.17 2.05 5.45
CA GLY A 138 -1.56 2.49 5.53
C GLY A 138 -2.48 1.75 4.55
N SER A 139 -3.59 2.39 4.24
CA SER A 139 -4.66 1.84 3.40
C SER A 139 -5.38 2.95 2.66
N ALA A 140 -5.91 2.64 1.47
CA ALA A 140 -6.87 3.44 0.74
C ALA A 140 -8.04 2.54 0.33
N MET A 141 -9.26 3.09 0.31
CA MET A 141 -10.46 2.34 -0.05
C MET A 141 -11.40 3.21 -0.87
N THR A 142 -12.24 2.57 -1.68
CA THR A 142 -13.22 3.29 -2.49
C THR A 142 -14.20 4.03 -1.58
N GLU A 143 -14.37 5.33 -1.85
CA GLU A 143 -15.39 6.17 -1.22
C GLU A 143 -16.66 6.09 -2.07
N GLY A 144 -17.60 5.22 -1.70
CA GLY A 144 -18.84 5.03 -2.44
C GLY A 144 -19.91 4.36 -1.60
N THR A 145 -21.17 4.63 -1.91
CA THR A 145 -22.33 4.10 -1.18
C THR A 145 -22.91 2.82 -1.79
N ASP A 146 -22.32 2.34 -2.88
CA ASP A 146 -22.80 1.17 -3.63
C ASP A 146 -22.57 -0.15 -2.88
N PHE A 147 -21.72 -0.13 -1.84
CA PHE A 147 -21.37 -1.29 -1.04
C PHE A 147 -21.86 -1.13 0.40
N ARG A 148 -22.40 -2.21 0.97
CA ARG A 148 -22.87 -2.20 2.37
C ARG A 148 -21.73 -2.06 3.37
N GLU A 149 -20.53 -2.55 3.02
CA GLU A 149 -19.36 -2.66 3.90
C GLU A 149 -18.11 -2.20 3.13
N ALA A 150 -17.25 -1.39 3.77
CA ALA A 150 -15.96 -1.02 3.21
C ALA A 150 -14.83 -1.86 3.83
N PRO A 151 -13.73 -2.07 3.11
CA PRO A 151 -12.53 -2.62 3.71
C PRO A 151 -12.06 -1.81 4.92
N PRO A 152 -11.53 -2.46 5.96
CA PRO A 152 -11.03 -1.74 7.13
C PRO A 152 -9.78 -0.92 6.77
N GLY A 153 -9.78 0.35 7.16
CA GLY A 153 -8.67 1.27 6.95
C GLY A 153 -7.57 1.18 8.01
N HIS A 154 -7.13 -0.02 8.38
CA HIS A 154 -6.19 -0.24 9.49
C HIS A 154 -4.74 0.04 9.09
N VAL A 155 -3.95 0.56 10.03
CA VAL A 155 -2.49 0.72 9.87
C VAL A 155 -1.81 -0.53 10.40
N ARG A 156 -0.80 -1.05 9.68
CA ARG A 156 -0.11 -2.29 10.06
C ARG A 156 1.39 -2.15 9.97
N GLY A 157 2.08 -2.85 10.88
CA GLY A 157 3.54 -2.99 10.88
C GLY A 157 3.96 -4.36 10.40
N PHE A 158 4.95 -4.39 9.51
CA PHE A 158 5.55 -5.61 8.97
C PHE A 158 7.03 -5.63 9.26
N ASN A 159 7.58 -6.79 9.60
CA ASN A 159 9.03 -6.96 9.75
C ASN A 159 9.71 -6.66 8.41
N VAL A 160 10.72 -5.79 8.40
CA VAL A 160 11.40 -5.37 7.17
C VAL A 160 12.17 -6.48 6.49
N HIS A 161 12.67 -7.47 7.25
CA HIS A 161 13.44 -8.60 6.75
C HIS A 161 12.53 -9.66 6.13
N THR A 162 11.45 -10.04 6.81
CA THR A 162 10.62 -11.20 6.43
C THR A 162 9.29 -10.82 5.78
N GLY A 163 8.81 -9.59 5.95
CA GLY A 163 7.47 -9.17 5.52
C GLY A 163 6.33 -9.72 6.39
N GLU A 164 6.63 -10.35 7.53
CA GLU A 164 5.62 -10.84 8.46
C GLU A 164 4.94 -9.69 9.20
N MET A 165 3.60 -9.74 9.31
CA MET A 165 2.84 -8.74 10.06
C MET A 165 3.11 -8.90 11.57
N GLN A 166 3.65 -7.87 12.19
CA GLN A 166 3.99 -7.87 13.62
C GLN A 166 2.84 -7.32 14.47
N TRP A 167 2.13 -6.31 13.97
CA TRP A 167 1.03 -5.68 14.69
C TRP A 167 0.03 -5.02 13.74
N ILE A 168 -1.15 -4.73 14.27
CA ILE A 168 -2.22 -3.99 13.62
C ILE A 168 -2.75 -2.92 14.57
N PHE A 169 -2.96 -1.73 14.03
CA PHE A 169 -3.69 -0.66 14.69
C PHE A 169 -5.09 -0.55 14.05
N HIS A 170 -6.10 -0.96 14.82
CA HIS A 170 -7.48 -0.86 14.39
C HIS A 170 -7.97 0.59 14.48
N THR A 171 -8.19 1.19 13.31
CA THR A 171 -8.75 2.55 13.19
C THR A 171 -10.20 2.66 13.64
N ILE A 172 -10.93 1.54 13.62
CA ILE A 172 -12.21 1.38 14.32
C ILE A 172 -11.97 0.34 15.42
N PRO A 173 -12.03 0.73 16.71
CA PRO A 173 -11.82 -0.16 17.83
C PRO A 173 -12.67 -1.43 17.73
N GLN A 174 -12.05 -2.59 17.97
CA GLN A 174 -12.72 -3.89 18.04
C GLN A 174 -13.20 -4.18 19.48
N PRO A 175 -14.13 -5.13 19.68
CA PRO A 175 -14.55 -5.53 21.03
C PRO A 175 -13.35 -5.88 21.92
N GLY A 176 -13.26 -5.25 23.10
CA GLY A 176 -12.15 -5.42 24.04
C GLY A 176 -11.02 -4.40 23.90
N GLU A 177 -11.04 -3.55 22.86
CA GLU A 177 -10.06 -2.48 22.67
C GLU A 177 -10.50 -1.17 23.32
N PHE A 178 -9.52 -0.32 23.62
CA PHE A 178 -9.77 1.02 24.14
C PHE A 178 -10.66 1.82 23.17
N GLY A 179 -11.69 2.47 23.70
CA GLY A 179 -12.65 3.25 22.92
C GLY A 179 -13.85 2.45 22.37
N ALA A 180 -13.81 1.11 22.37
CA ALA A 180 -14.89 0.29 21.83
C ALA A 180 -16.25 0.49 22.54
N GLY A 181 -16.23 0.73 23.86
CA GLY A 181 -17.44 0.97 24.66
C GLY A 181 -18.12 2.33 24.42
N HIS A 182 -17.47 3.24 23.68
CA HIS A 182 -18.00 4.57 23.36
C HIS A 182 -18.57 4.67 21.94
N LEU A 183 -18.48 3.60 21.14
CA LEU A 183 -19.05 3.57 19.79
C LEU A 183 -20.53 3.17 19.83
N ALA A 184 -21.35 3.84 19.02
CA ALA A 184 -22.74 3.41 18.80
C ALA A 184 -22.76 1.97 18.25
N ARG A 185 -23.72 1.15 18.68
CA ARG A 185 -23.77 -0.29 18.39
C ARG A 185 -23.64 -0.64 16.89
N GLY A 186 -24.08 0.23 15.99
CA GLY A 186 -23.95 0.05 14.53
C GLY A 186 -22.54 0.31 13.96
N CYS A 187 -21.66 1.04 14.65
CA CYS A 187 -20.31 1.34 14.14
C CYS A 187 -19.42 0.09 14.05
N LEU A 188 -19.62 -0.86 14.96
CA LEU A 188 -18.85 -2.10 15.05
C LEU A 188 -19.28 -3.14 14.00
N GLU A 189 -20.52 -3.07 13.52
CA GLU A 189 -21.08 -4.01 12.54
C GLU A 189 -20.75 -3.64 11.09
N PHE A 190 -20.56 -2.35 10.79
CA PHE A 190 -20.42 -1.87 9.40
C PHE A 190 -19.02 -1.32 9.07
N HIS A 191 -18.12 -1.17 10.05
CA HIS A 191 -16.77 -0.62 9.88
C HIS A 191 -16.73 0.67 9.03
N TRP A 192 -17.73 1.53 9.21
CA TRP A 192 -17.90 2.82 8.53
C TRP A 192 -18.15 3.94 9.55
N TRP A 193 -17.34 5.00 9.52
CA TRP A 193 -17.49 6.13 10.44
C TRP A 193 -18.74 6.98 10.17
N CYS A 194 -19.10 7.22 8.89
CA CYS A 194 -20.23 8.09 8.55
C CYS A 194 -21.61 7.53 8.97
N LYS A 195 -21.79 6.21 9.07
CA LYS A 195 -23.05 5.63 9.54
C LYS A 195 -23.23 5.69 11.07
N CYS A 196 -22.23 6.17 11.80
CA CYS A 196 -22.32 6.34 13.24
C CYS A 196 -23.22 7.50 13.68
N LEU A 197 -23.52 8.46 12.78
CA LEU A 197 -24.25 9.68 13.12
C LEU A 197 -25.76 9.61 12.87
N ASP A 198 -26.25 8.61 12.12
CA ASP A 198 -27.60 8.67 11.54
C ASP A 198 -28.64 7.80 12.27
N HIS A 199 -28.28 7.23 13.43
CA HIS A 199 -29.17 6.30 14.15
C HIS A 199 -29.77 6.84 15.45
N ASP A 200 -29.50 8.11 15.81
CA ASP A 200 -29.98 8.73 17.06
C ASP A 200 -31.08 9.80 16.88
N GLU A 201 -31.57 10.07 15.67
CA GLU A 201 -32.63 11.08 15.42
C GLU A 201 -33.95 10.53 14.85
N ARG A 202 -34.36 9.31 15.24
CA ARG A 202 -35.75 8.88 15.07
C ARG A 202 -36.34 8.32 16.36
N ARG A 203 -36.73 9.23 17.25
CA ARG A 203 -37.80 9.05 18.24
C ARG A 203 -38.77 10.22 18.14
#